data_AF-A0A3B8VG00-F1
#
_entry.id   AF-A0A3B8VG00-F1
#
_cell.length_a   1.000
_cell.length_b   1.000
_cell.length_c   1.000
_cell.angle_alpha   90.00
_cell.angle_beta   90.00
_cell.angle_gamma   90.00
#
_symmetry.space_group_name_H-M   'P 1'
#
loop_
_entity.id
_entity.type
_entity.pdbx_description
1 polymer ?
#
loop_
_entity_poly.entity_id
_entity_poly.type
_entity_poly.pdbx_seq_one_letter_code
_entity_poly.pdbx_strand_id
1 'polypeptide(L)'
;MPARPDVSLLYYESSKPNIAFRPNYRLQAIDLEISEVLEGMRINNDLFKAINNLATQNDITLLIVLIPTKESVFAKEIREDSQLKNRDTLLKLIAAEDSVLEKTTAFFDSNNINYISALPEMQKKIDSLLLYPSNLDGHPNQFGYEVIAREVNDWINQNQNID
;
A
#
# COMPACT_ATOMS: atom_id res chain seq x y z
N MET A 1 14.83 -11.05 -24.61
CA MET A 1 14.24 -11.73 -23.44
C MET A 1 12.84 -12.18 -23.82
N PRO A 2 12.42 -13.43 -23.52
CA PRO A 2 11.02 -13.80 -23.68
C PRO A 2 10.14 -12.91 -22.80
N ALA A 3 8.96 -12.53 -23.31
CA ALA A 3 7.98 -11.80 -22.54
C ALA A 3 7.61 -12.62 -21.30
N ARG A 4 7.80 -12.05 -20.10
CA ARG A 4 7.27 -12.64 -18.87
C ARG A 4 5.78 -12.31 -18.83
N PRO A 5 4.86 -13.31 -18.82
CA PRO A 5 3.43 -13.07 -18.95
C PRO A 5 2.85 -12.24 -17.79
N ASP A 6 3.54 -12.21 -16.64
CA ASP A 6 3.14 -11.47 -15.44
C ASP A 6 3.79 -10.06 -15.31
N VAL A 7 4.42 -9.53 -16.36
CA VAL A 7 5.05 -8.20 -16.27
C VAL A 7 4.27 -7.19 -17.11
N SER A 8 3.79 -6.15 -16.45
CA SER A 8 3.22 -4.95 -17.09
C SER A 8 4.16 -3.77 -16.93
N LEU A 9 4.30 -2.97 -17.99
CA LEU A 9 5.14 -1.78 -18.02
C LEU A 9 4.27 -0.56 -18.31
N LEU A 10 4.31 0.43 -17.42
CA LEU A 10 3.75 1.76 -17.64
C LEU A 10 4.87 2.69 -18.11
N TYR A 11 4.65 3.35 -19.24
CA TYR A 11 5.59 4.27 -19.86
C TYR A 11 5.16 5.70 -19.57
N TYR A 12 6.11 6.56 -19.18
CA TYR A 12 5.86 7.98 -19.02
C TYR A 12 6.48 8.72 -20.22
N GLU A 13 5.69 9.53 -20.93
CA GLU A 13 6.21 10.35 -22.01
C GLU A 13 7.09 11.49 -21.42
N SER A 14 8.40 11.39 -21.70
CA SER A 14 9.43 12.45 -21.67
C SER A 14 10.13 12.86 -20.38
N SER A 15 9.80 12.36 -19.17
CA SER A 15 10.56 12.78 -17.97
C SER A 15 10.66 11.80 -16.79
N LYS A 16 9.83 10.75 -16.72
CA LYS A 16 9.89 9.74 -15.65
C LYS A 16 10.31 8.38 -16.21
N PRO A 17 11.04 7.55 -15.44
CA PRO A 17 11.40 6.23 -15.90
C PRO A 17 10.17 5.30 -15.92
N ASN A 18 10.20 4.32 -16.82
CA ASN A 18 9.15 3.31 -16.92
C ASN A 18 8.96 2.58 -15.59
N ILE A 19 7.72 2.24 -15.26
CA ILE A 19 7.40 1.50 -14.04
C ILE A 19 6.99 0.08 -14.39
N ALA A 20 7.59 -0.91 -13.72
CA ALA A 20 7.25 -2.30 -13.88
C ALA A 20 6.41 -2.83 -12.71
N PHE A 21 5.35 -3.58 -13.04
CA PHE A 21 4.39 -4.18 -12.10
C PHE A 21 4.36 -5.71 -12.23
N ARG A 22 3.87 -6.37 -11.17
CA ARG A 22 3.63 -7.84 -11.13
C ARG A 22 2.20 -8.16 -10.68
N PRO A 23 1.19 -7.87 -11.53
CA PRO A 23 -0.20 -7.88 -11.09
C PRO A 23 -0.71 -9.26 -10.65
N ASN A 24 -0.38 -10.35 -11.34
CA ASN A 24 -0.93 -11.67 -10.95
C ASN A 24 -0.29 -12.17 -9.65
N TYR A 25 1.02 -12.01 -9.50
CA TYR A 25 1.73 -12.40 -8.27
C TYR A 25 1.18 -11.70 -7.03
N ARG A 26 0.81 -10.42 -7.13
CA ARG A 26 0.23 -9.66 -6.01
C ARG A 26 -1.25 -9.97 -5.80
N LEU A 27 -2.04 -10.07 -6.87
CA LEU A 27 -3.48 -10.29 -6.78
C LEU A 27 -3.81 -11.57 -6.02
N GLN A 28 -3.13 -12.68 -6.33
CA GLN A 28 -3.35 -13.96 -5.64
C GLN A 28 -3.10 -13.92 -4.12
N ALA A 29 -2.36 -12.91 -3.62
CA ALA A 29 -2.02 -12.77 -2.21
C ALA A 29 -2.99 -11.86 -1.44
N ILE A 30 -3.86 -11.11 -2.14
CA ILE A 30 -4.70 -10.07 -1.54
C ILE A 30 -6.17 -10.14 -1.98
N ASP A 31 -6.50 -11.02 -2.93
CA ASP A 31 -7.86 -11.25 -3.38
C ASP A 31 -8.70 -11.94 -2.30
N LEU A 32 -9.63 -11.19 -1.71
CA LEU A 32 -10.53 -11.67 -0.65
C LEU A 32 -11.63 -12.61 -1.16
N GLU A 33 -11.77 -12.82 -2.48
CA GLU A 33 -12.59 -13.90 -3.01
C GLU A 33 -11.96 -15.28 -2.79
N ILE A 34 -10.64 -15.31 -2.51
CA ILE A 34 -9.91 -16.52 -2.15
C ILE A 34 -10.07 -16.78 -0.64
N SER A 35 -10.61 -17.95 -0.28
CA SER A 35 -10.96 -18.29 1.10
C SER A 35 -9.75 -18.28 2.05
N GLU A 36 -8.59 -18.71 1.55
CA GLU A 36 -7.33 -18.73 2.29
C GLU A 36 -6.82 -17.31 2.60
N VAL A 37 -6.99 -16.38 1.66
CA VAL A 37 -6.62 -14.96 1.84
C VAL A 37 -7.57 -14.30 2.84
N LEU A 38 -8.88 -14.56 2.73
CA LEU A 38 -9.88 -14.06 3.65
C LEU A 38 -9.62 -14.53 5.10
N GLU A 39 -9.30 -15.81 5.28
CA GLU A 39 -8.96 -16.34 6.61
C GLU A 39 -7.63 -15.77 7.13
N GLY A 40 -6.63 -15.60 6.25
CA GLY A 40 -5.39 -14.90 6.57
C GLY A 40 -5.64 -13.49 7.08
N MET A 41 -6.56 -12.74 6.46
CA MET A 41 -6.97 -11.42 6.92
C MET A 41 -7.59 -11.46 8.32
N ARG A 42 -8.50 -12.42 8.57
CA ARG A 42 -9.12 -12.60 9.89
C ARG A 42 -8.07 -12.87 10.97
N ILE A 43 -7.10 -13.75 10.71
CA ILE A 43 -6.00 -14.07 11.63
C ILE A 43 -5.12 -12.85 11.89
N ASN A 44 -4.78 -12.08 10.85
CA ASN A 44 -3.99 -10.85 11.00
C ASN A 44 -4.72 -9.82 11.86
N ASN A 45 -6.04 -9.65 11.68
CA ASN A 45 -6.85 -8.76 12.49
C ASN A 45 -6.84 -9.16 13.97
N ASP A 46 -7.02 -10.45 14.27
CA ASP A 46 -6.91 -10.95 15.65
C ASP A 46 -5.53 -10.66 16.26
N LEU A 47 -4.46 -10.81 15.47
CA LEU A 47 -3.10 -10.52 15.91
C LEU A 47 -2.89 -9.02 16.17
N PHE A 48 -3.36 -8.13 15.30
CA PHE A 48 -3.28 -6.69 15.53
C PHE A 48 -3.99 -6.28 16.82
N LYS A 49 -5.17 -6.85 17.08
CA LYS A 49 -5.90 -6.63 18.33
C LYS A 49 -5.12 -7.12 19.55
N ALA A 50 -4.51 -8.30 19.47
CA ALA A 50 -3.69 -8.84 20.54
C ALA A 50 -2.47 -7.96 20.83
N ILE A 51 -1.77 -7.48 19.78
CA ILE A 51 -0.62 -6.57 19.92
C ILE A 51 -1.07 -5.24 20.53
N ASN A 52 -2.18 -4.66 20.08
CA ASN A 52 -2.71 -3.41 20.62
C ASN A 52 -3.05 -3.54 22.11
N ASN A 53 -3.77 -4.61 22.49
CA ASN A 53 -4.10 -4.88 23.89
C ASN A 53 -2.85 -5.03 24.75
N LEU A 54 -1.83 -5.74 24.26
CA LEU A 54 -0.57 -5.90 24.98
C LEU A 54 0.15 -4.55 25.14
N ALA A 55 0.19 -3.72 24.10
CA ALA A 55 0.78 -2.39 24.17
C ALA A 55 0.06 -1.51 25.20
N THR A 56 -1.28 -1.45 25.15
CA THR A 56 -2.09 -0.68 26.10
C THR A 56 -1.92 -1.14 27.54
N GLN A 57 -1.81 -2.45 27.79
CA GLN A 57 -1.56 -3.00 29.14
C GLN A 57 -0.21 -2.60 29.74
N ASN A 58 0.72 -2.13 28.90
CA ASN A 58 2.07 -1.71 29.29
C ASN A 58 2.29 -0.20 29.11
N ASP A 59 1.21 0.59 28.98
CA ASP A 59 1.27 2.04 28.74
C ASP A 59 2.10 2.41 27.49
N ILE A 60 2.05 1.56 26.46
CA ILE A 60 2.70 1.76 25.17
C ILE A 60 1.64 2.09 24.12
N THR A 61 1.84 3.19 23.39
CA THR A 61 1.00 3.53 22.23
C THR A 61 1.47 2.77 20.99
N LEU A 62 0.63 1.88 20.47
CA LEU A 62 0.84 1.24 19.18
C LEU A 62 0.39 2.18 18.05
N LEU A 63 1.25 2.32 17.03
CA LEU A 63 0.91 2.93 15.74
C LEU A 63 1.20 1.93 14.62
N ILE A 64 0.21 1.68 13.76
CA ILE A 64 0.36 0.88 12.55
C ILE A 64 0.56 1.80 11.34
N VAL A 65 1.60 1.54 10.54
CA VAL A 65 1.87 2.29 9.31
C VAL A 65 1.44 1.45 8.11
N LEU A 66 0.44 1.93 7.38
CA LEU A 66 -0.03 1.31 6.14
C LEU A 66 0.85 1.81 4.98
N ILE A 67 1.78 0.96 4.56
CA ILE A 67 2.67 1.22 3.43
C ILE A 67 1.95 0.79 2.15
N PRO A 68 1.69 1.69 1.20
CA PRO A 68 1.00 1.33 -0.03
C PRO A 68 1.85 0.45 -0.93
N THR A 69 1.22 -0.26 -1.85
CA THR A 69 1.93 -0.92 -2.95
C THR A 69 2.28 0.08 -4.04
N LYS A 70 3.16 -0.34 -4.95
CA LYS A 70 3.49 0.44 -6.14
C LYS A 70 2.23 0.66 -7.00
N GLU A 71 1.44 -0.39 -7.17
CA GLU A 71 0.21 -0.41 -7.95
C GLU A 71 -0.83 0.59 -7.42
N SER A 72 -1.07 0.61 -6.10
CA SER A 72 -1.93 1.60 -5.46
C SER A 72 -1.43 3.05 -5.62
N VAL A 73 -0.12 3.27 -5.53
CA VAL A 73 0.47 4.61 -5.71
C VAL A 73 0.31 5.14 -7.14
N PHE A 74 0.38 4.27 -8.15
CA PHE A 74 0.20 4.61 -9.56
C PHE A 74 -1.23 4.32 -10.09
N ALA A 75 -2.20 4.13 -9.19
CA ALA A 75 -3.54 3.68 -9.57
C ALA A 75 -4.26 4.65 -10.50
N LYS A 76 -3.99 5.96 -10.41
CA LYS A 76 -4.57 6.96 -11.31
C LYS A 76 -4.06 6.75 -12.74
N GLU A 77 -2.76 6.69 -12.94
CA GLU A 77 -2.16 6.54 -14.27
C GLU A 77 -2.50 5.18 -14.89
N ILE A 78 -2.59 4.12 -14.08
CA ILE A 78 -3.05 2.80 -14.53
C ILE A 78 -4.50 2.87 -15.05
N ARG A 79 -5.37 3.63 -14.39
CA ARG A 79 -6.77 3.80 -14.83
C ARG A 79 -6.86 4.61 -16.13
N GLU A 80 -6.00 5.61 -16.30
CA GLU A 80 -6.00 6.51 -17.46
C GLU A 80 -5.34 5.89 -18.72
N ASP A 81 -4.33 5.02 -18.56
CA ASP A 81 -3.66 4.37 -19.69
C ASP A 81 -4.45 3.15 -20.22
N SER A 82 -5.27 3.39 -21.24
CA SER A 82 -6.05 2.34 -21.93
C SER A 82 -5.20 1.33 -22.73
N GLN A 83 -3.94 1.64 -23.02
CA GLN A 83 -3.03 0.77 -23.80
C GLN A 83 -2.13 -0.10 -22.91
N LEU A 84 -2.25 0.04 -21.59
CA LEU A 84 -1.45 -0.69 -20.63
C LEU A 84 -1.69 -2.20 -20.73
N LYS A 85 -0.60 -2.97 -20.83
CA LYS A 85 -0.67 -4.44 -20.84
C LYS A 85 -1.17 -4.95 -19.49
N ASN A 86 -2.03 -5.97 -19.52
CA ASN A 86 -2.72 -6.55 -18.35
C ASN A 86 -3.46 -5.50 -17.50
N ARG A 87 -3.95 -4.42 -18.13
CA ARG A 87 -4.71 -3.36 -17.44
C ARG A 87 -5.85 -3.94 -16.60
N ASP A 88 -6.61 -4.88 -17.14
CA ASP A 88 -7.74 -5.48 -16.42
C ASP A 88 -7.29 -6.19 -15.13
N THR A 89 -6.17 -6.91 -15.17
CA THR A 89 -5.59 -7.54 -13.96
C THR A 89 -5.07 -6.50 -12.97
N LEU A 90 -4.46 -5.41 -13.44
CA LEU A 90 -4.04 -4.30 -12.57
C LEU A 90 -5.24 -3.62 -11.92
N LEU A 91 -6.33 -3.39 -12.65
CA LEU A 91 -7.55 -2.81 -12.10
C LEU A 91 -8.21 -3.71 -11.06
N LYS A 92 -8.21 -5.03 -11.30
CA LYS A 92 -8.65 -6.01 -10.29
C LYS A 92 -7.77 -5.98 -9.04
N LEU A 93 -6.45 -5.92 -9.21
CA LEU A 93 -5.51 -5.79 -8.10
C LEU A 93 -5.76 -4.52 -7.29
N ILE A 94 -5.90 -3.37 -7.96
CA ILE A 94 -6.18 -2.10 -7.27
C ILE A 94 -7.50 -2.19 -6.50
N ALA A 95 -8.55 -2.78 -7.09
CA ALA A 95 -9.83 -2.96 -6.40
C ALA A 95 -9.73 -3.89 -5.17
N ALA A 96 -8.92 -4.96 -5.27
CA ALA A 96 -8.65 -5.84 -4.14
C ALA A 96 -7.86 -5.13 -3.03
N GLU A 97 -6.85 -4.34 -3.40
CA GLU A 97 -6.09 -3.50 -2.47
C GLU A 97 -6.98 -2.46 -1.76
N ASP A 98 -7.87 -1.79 -2.52
CA ASP A 98 -8.85 -0.84 -1.98
C ASP A 98 -9.79 -1.53 -0.96
N SER A 99 -10.29 -2.73 -1.29
CA SER A 99 -11.18 -3.50 -0.40
C SER A 99 -10.48 -3.97 0.88
N VAL A 100 -9.23 -4.42 0.77
CA VAL A 100 -8.43 -4.83 1.91
C VAL A 100 -8.12 -3.65 2.81
N LEU A 101 -7.71 -2.51 2.21
CA LEU A 101 -7.47 -1.28 2.94
C LEU A 101 -8.71 -0.86 3.72
N GLU A 102 -9.88 -0.76 3.08
CA GLU A 102 -11.14 -0.37 3.71
C GLU A 102 -11.49 -1.28 4.90
N LYS A 103 -11.42 -2.61 4.70
CA LYS A 103 -11.75 -3.58 5.75
C LYS A 103 -10.74 -3.54 6.90
N THR A 104 -9.45 -3.36 6.62
CA THR A 104 -8.39 -3.25 7.63
C THR A 104 -8.55 -1.97 8.44
N THR A 105 -8.77 -0.82 7.80
CA THR A 105 -8.94 0.45 8.53
C THR A 105 -10.22 0.46 9.34
N ALA A 106 -11.33 -0.07 8.82
CA ALA A 106 -12.57 -0.23 9.59
C ALA A 106 -12.37 -1.14 10.82
N PHE A 107 -11.57 -2.20 10.68
CA PHE A 107 -11.19 -3.04 11.82
C PHE A 107 -10.36 -2.26 12.85
N PHE A 108 -9.39 -1.46 12.41
CA PHE A 108 -8.60 -0.62 13.31
C PHE A 108 -9.45 0.42 14.03
N ASP A 109 -10.31 1.13 13.31
CA ASP A 109 -11.24 2.12 13.89
C ASP A 109 -12.12 1.48 14.97
N SER A 110 -12.74 0.32 14.67
CA SER A 110 -13.62 -0.38 15.60
C SER A 110 -12.92 -0.97 16.84
N ASN A 111 -11.59 -1.11 16.80
CA ASN A 111 -10.78 -1.64 17.90
C ASN A 111 -9.86 -0.59 18.54
N ASN A 112 -10.04 0.69 18.21
CA ASN A 112 -9.21 1.80 18.70
C ASN A 112 -7.71 1.55 18.51
N ILE A 113 -7.34 1.06 17.32
CA ILE A 113 -5.94 0.84 16.93
C ILE A 113 -5.50 2.05 16.13
N ASN A 114 -4.45 2.76 16.56
CA ASN A 114 -3.95 3.90 15.81
C ASN A 114 -3.28 3.44 14.51
N TYR A 115 -3.56 4.13 13.42
CA TYR A 115 -2.88 3.91 12.15
C TYR A 115 -2.72 5.20 11.35
N ILE A 116 -1.77 5.16 10.41
CA ILE A 116 -1.62 6.16 9.35
C ILE A 116 -1.48 5.46 8.01
N SER A 117 -1.87 6.14 6.93
CA SER A 117 -1.67 5.66 5.56
C SER A 117 -0.79 6.63 4.80
N ALA A 118 0.32 6.14 4.25
CA ALA A 118 1.20 6.95 3.42
C ALA A 118 0.68 7.10 1.97
N LEU A 119 -0.38 6.36 1.59
CA LEU A 119 -0.90 6.34 0.22
C LEU A 119 -1.24 7.74 -0.33
N PRO A 120 -2.01 8.58 0.37
CA PRO A 120 -2.44 9.87 -0.18
C PRO A 120 -1.25 10.80 -0.47
N GLU A 121 -0.28 10.85 0.43
CA GLU A 121 0.90 11.71 0.24
C GLU A 121 1.87 11.17 -0.80
N MET A 122 2.01 9.85 -0.91
CA MET A 122 2.78 9.25 -1.99
C MET A 122 2.14 9.54 -3.36
N GLN A 123 0.82 9.40 -3.49
CA GLN A 123 0.10 9.72 -4.73
C GLN A 123 0.27 11.19 -5.16
N LYS A 124 0.29 12.14 -4.22
CA LYS A 124 0.52 13.56 -4.54
C LYS A 124 1.92 13.85 -5.11
N LYS A 125 2.90 12.99 -4.84
CA LYS A 125 4.31 13.23 -5.18
C LYS A 125 4.78 12.51 -6.44
N ILE A 126 4.00 11.57 -6.99
CA ILE A 126 4.39 10.79 -8.17
C ILE A 126 4.70 11.65 -9.41
N ASP A 127 4.16 12.87 -9.48
CA ASP A 127 4.43 13.83 -10.55
C ASP A 127 5.77 14.54 -10.47
N SER A 128 6.37 14.60 -9.29
CA SER A 128 7.64 15.28 -9.05
C SER A 128 8.77 14.33 -8.65
N LEU A 129 8.43 13.16 -8.12
CA LEU A 129 9.38 12.21 -7.56
C LEU A 129 9.07 10.78 -8.02
N LEU A 130 10.12 10.07 -8.40
CA LEU A 130 10.05 8.63 -8.54
C LEU A 130 10.11 8.01 -7.13
N LEU A 131 9.01 7.45 -6.63
CA LEU A 131 8.92 6.90 -5.27
C LEU A 131 9.27 5.40 -5.17
N TYR A 132 9.33 4.72 -6.31
CA TYR A 132 9.67 3.30 -6.42
C TYR A 132 10.71 3.08 -7.51
N PRO A 133 11.55 2.05 -7.42
CA PRO A 133 12.39 1.64 -8.53
C PRO A 133 11.57 1.37 -9.81
N SER A 134 12.15 1.71 -10.96
CA SER A 134 11.59 1.46 -12.31
C SER A 134 11.52 -0.01 -12.70
N ASN A 135 12.14 -0.88 -11.91
CA ASN A 135 12.17 -2.32 -12.12
C ASN A 135 11.03 -3.01 -11.33
N LEU A 136 11.13 -4.33 -11.23
CA LEU A 136 10.12 -5.17 -10.55
C LEU A 136 10.21 -5.15 -9.02
N ASP A 137 11.10 -4.36 -8.44
CA ASP A 137 11.23 -4.23 -6.98
C ASP A 137 9.96 -3.60 -6.40
N GLY A 138 9.35 -4.29 -5.42
CA GLY A 138 8.12 -3.87 -4.79
C GLY A 138 8.30 -2.84 -3.67
N HIS A 139 9.54 -2.51 -3.30
CA HIS A 139 9.84 -1.59 -2.19
C HIS A 139 9.88 -0.13 -2.65
N PRO A 140 9.43 0.81 -1.79
CA PRO A 140 9.74 2.22 -1.97
C PRO A 140 11.25 2.45 -2.06
N ASN A 141 11.68 3.47 -2.81
CA ASN A 141 13.07 3.93 -2.78
C ASN A 141 13.28 4.98 -1.67
N GLN A 142 14.45 5.64 -1.64
CA GLN A 142 14.75 6.66 -0.62
C GLN A 142 13.70 7.77 -0.53
N PHE A 143 13.14 8.22 -1.66
CA PHE A 143 12.13 9.28 -1.69
C PHE A 143 10.78 8.76 -1.20
N GLY A 144 10.44 7.51 -1.53
CA GLY A 144 9.24 6.86 -1.00
C GLY A 144 9.31 6.68 0.52
N TYR A 145 10.45 6.20 1.03
CA TYR A 145 10.66 6.09 2.49
C TYR A 145 10.71 7.45 3.19
N GLU A 146 11.20 8.50 2.54
CA GLU A 146 11.16 9.86 3.09
C GLU A 146 9.72 10.33 3.32
N VAL A 147 8.79 10.05 2.39
CA VAL A 147 7.36 10.37 2.57
C VAL A 147 6.79 9.59 3.76
N ILE A 148 7.03 8.29 3.83
CA ILE A 148 6.55 7.44 4.94
C ILE A 148 7.09 7.94 6.29
N ALA A 149 8.38 8.28 6.36
CA ALA A 149 9.00 8.76 7.59
C ALA A 149 8.42 10.11 8.04
N ARG A 150 8.09 11.01 7.11
CA ARG A 150 7.43 12.29 7.42
C ARG A 150 6.04 12.06 8.02
N GLU A 151 5.23 11.18 7.43
CA GLU A 151 3.90 10.86 7.97
C GLU A 151 3.98 10.31 9.40
N VAL A 152 4.94 9.41 9.66
CA VAL A 152 5.19 8.88 11.02
C VAL A 152 5.61 9.99 11.98
N ASN A 153 6.56 10.82 11.57
CA ASN A 153 7.06 11.93 12.40
C ASN A 153 5.95 12.94 12.72
N ASP A 154 5.11 13.27 11.75
CA ASP A 154 4.01 14.23 11.94
C ASP A 154 2.96 13.67 12.89
N TRP A 155 2.63 12.38 12.78
CA TRP A 155 1.76 11.71 13.75
C TRP A 155 2.35 11.74 15.17
N ILE A 156 3.64 11.43 15.33
CA ILE A 156 4.32 11.46 16.64
C ILE A 156 4.23 12.87 17.23
N ASN A 157 4.57 13.91 16.46
CA ASN A 157 4.57 15.29 16.96
C ASN A 157 3.17 15.81 17.33
N GLN A 158 2.12 15.35 16.66
CA GLN A 158 0.74 15.70 16.99
C GLN A 158 0.25 15.00 18.27
N ASN A 159 0.76 13.81 18.57
CA ASN A 159 0.31 12.97 19.69
C ASN A 159 1.24 13.01 20.91
N GLN A 160 2.41 13.67 20.82
CA GLN A 160 3.30 13.92 21.96
C GLN A 160 2.93 15.17 22.78
N ASN A 161 1.93 15.97 22.36
CA ASN A 161 1.49 17.18 23.07
C ASN A 161 0.23 16.97 23.93
N ILE A 162 -0.04 15.73 24.35
CA ILE A 162 -1.17 15.40 25.23
C ILE A 162 -0.60 14.88 26.55
N ASP A 163 -0.15 15.82 27.39
CA ASP A 163 0.07 15.64 28.83
C ASP A 163 -1.00 16.43 29.60
#